data_AF-A0A967AG13-F1
#
_entry.id   AF-A0A967AG13-F1
#
_cell.length_a   1.000
_cell.length_b   1.000
_cell.length_c   1.000
_cell.angle_alpha   90.00
_cell.angle_beta   90.00
_cell.angle_gamma   90.00
#
_symmetry.space_group_name_H-M   'P 1'
#
loop_
_entity.id
_entity.type
_entity.pdbx_description
1 polymer ?
#
loop_
_entity_poly.entity_id
_entity_poly.type
_entity_poly.pdbx_seq_one_letter_code
_entity_poly.pdbx_strand_id
1 'polypeptide(L)'
;MTGLRDQIGQLFMIGFDGTTVSPDLASFITEYKPGGIILFARNLESAAQIVDLTNELQRCSPHVPLLISIDQEGGRVSRLPTEFT
;
A
#
# COMPACT_ATOMS: atom_id res chain seq x y z
N MET A 1 7.36 -12.89 13.08
CA MET A 1 8.46 -12.87 12.10
C MET A 1 9.50 -13.89 12.52
N THR A 2 9.64 -15.00 11.82
CA THR A 2 10.48 -16.11 12.31
C THR A 2 11.48 -16.66 11.27
N GLY A 3 11.46 -16.20 10.02
CA GLY A 3 12.40 -16.64 8.98
C GLY A 3 13.14 -15.50 8.29
N LEU A 4 14.36 -15.77 7.81
CA LEU A 4 15.17 -14.81 7.05
C LEU A 4 14.42 -14.27 5.81
N ARG A 5 13.65 -15.11 5.11
CA ARG A 5 12.81 -14.68 3.97
C ARG A 5 11.81 -13.59 4.39
N ASP A 6 11.14 -13.77 5.53
CA ASP A 6 10.20 -12.78 6.05
C ASP A 6 10.93 -11.48 6.40
N GLN A 7 12.10 -11.56 7.05
CA GLN A 7 12.90 -10.38 7.39
C GLN A 7 13.38 -9.64 6.14
N ILE A 8 13.75 -10.35 5.07
CA ILE A 8 14.10 -9.75 3.78
C ILE A 8 12.89 -9.06 3.17
N GLY A 9 11.70 -9.69 3.20
CA GLY A 9 10.46 -9.08 2.72
C GLY A 9 10.19 -7.71 3.36
N GLN A 10 10.45 -7.60 4.67
CA GLN A 10 10.29 -6.34 5.41
C GLN A 10 11.21 -5.19 4.94
N LEU A 11 12.24 -5.47 4.15
CA LEU A 11 13.13 -4.44 3.59
C LEU A 11 12.60 -3.85 2.27
N PHE A 12 11.53 -4.41 1.71
CA PHE A 12 10.95 -3.96 0.45
C PHE A 12 9.71 -3.10 0.65
N MET A 13 9.65 -2.04 -0.17
CA MET A 13 8.45 -1.26 -0.43
C MET A 13 8.03 -1.49 -1.88
N ILE A 14 6.76 -1.85 -2.10
CA ILE A 14 6.25 -2.20 -3.43
C ILE A 14 5.13 -1.25 -3.86
N GLY A 15 5.01 -1.02 -5.17
CA GLY A 15 3.85 -0.36 -5.78
C GLY A 15 2.97 -1.39 -6.49
N PHE A 16 1.75 -0.98 -6.86
CA PHE A 16 0.81 -1.80 -7.60
C PHE A 16 -0.10 -0.94 -8.49
N ASP A 17 -0.92 -1.58 -9.31
CA ASP A 17 -1.92 -0.95 -10.18
C ASP A 17 -3.34 -1.22 -9.71
N GLY A 18 -4.23 -0.26 -9.94
CA GLY A 18 -5.63 -0.33 -9.54
C GLY A 18 -5.93 0.35 -8.19
N THR A 19 -7.22 0.48 -7.91
CA THR A 19 -7.77 1.27 -6.79
C THR A 19 -8.37 0.39 -5.70
N THR A 20 -8.24 -0.93 -5.82
CA THR A 20 -8.69 -1.92 -4.84
C THR A 20 -7.64 -3.01 -4.67
N VAL A 21 -7.72 -3.79 -3.59
CA VAL A 21 -6.82 -4.94 -3.41
C VAL A 21 -7.29 -6.09 -4.30
N SER A 22 -6.53 -6.37 -5.36
CA SER A 22 -6.80 -7.53 -6.21
C SER A 22 -6.44 -8.84 -5.50
N PRO A 23 -7.02 -9.99 -5.91
CA PRO A 23 -6.63 -11.29 -5.37
C PRO A 23 -5.12 -11.59 -5.54
N ASP A 24 -4.54 -11.14 -6.64
CA ASP A 24 -3.11 -11.32 -6.93
C ASP A 24 -2.24 -10.49 -5.98
N LEU A 25 -2.63 -9.22 -5.71
CA LEU A 25 -1.92 -8.37 -4.76
C LEU A 25 -2.03 -8.92 -3.33
N ALA A 26 -3.23 -9.37 -2.92
CA ALA A 26 -3.42 -9.97 -1.61
C ALA A 26 -2.57 -11.23 -1.43
N SER A 27 -2.50 -12.07 -2.46
CA SER A 27 -1.66 -13.27 -2.49
C SER A 27 -0.17 -12.90 -2.41
N PHE A 28 0.26 -11.89 -3.16
CA PHE A 28 1.62 -11.39 -3.13
C PHE A 28 2.02 -10.88 -1.73
N ILE A 29 1.19 -10.04 -1.11
CA ILE A 29 1.47 -9.50 0.23
C ILE A 29 1.56 -10.64 1.25
N THR A 30 0.66 -11.62 1.17
CA THR A 30 0.63 -12.76 2.08
C THR A 30 1.87 -13.66 1.91
N GLU A 31 2.30 -13.89 0.67
CA GLU A 31 3.42 -14.76 0.35
C GLU A 31 4.78 -14.11 0.66
N TYR A 32 4.99 -12.87 0.21
CA TYR A 32 6.28 -12.20 0.25
C TYR A 32 6.47 -11.27 1.44
N LYS A 33 5.38 -10.88 2.12
CA LYS A 33 5.37 -10.06 3.33
C LYS A 33 6.25 -8.81 3.20
N PRO A 34 5.96 -7.92 2.23
CA PRO A 34 6.67 -6.65 2.11
C PRO A 34 6.53 -5.83 3.41
N GLY A 35 7.52 -4.99 3.68
CA GLY A 35 7.46 -4.06 4.82
C GLY A 35 6.56 -2.86 4.55
N GLY A 36 6.37 -2.50 3.28
CA GLY A 36 5.54 -1.36 2.93
C GLY A 36 4.99 -1.37 1.51
N ILE A 37 4.04 -0.46 1.31
CA ILE A 37 3.38 -0.15 0.04
C ILE A 37 3.61 1.33 -0.26
N ILE A 38 3.90 1.66 -1.52
CA ILE A 38 3.86 3.04 -2.02
C ILE A 38 2.66 3.23 -2.95
N LEU A 39 1.85 4.24 -2.65
CA LEU A 39 0.68 4.63 -3.42
C LEU A 39 1.03 5.72 -4.43
N PHE A 40 0.40 5.65 -5.60
CA PHE A 40 0.49 6.62 -6.68
C PHE A 40 -0.91 7.12 -7.04
N ALA A 41 -0.99 8.15 -7.89
CA ALA A 41 -2.28 8.72 -8.34
C ALA A 41 -3.21 7.66 -8.96
N ARG A 42 -2.67 6.61 -9.60
CA ARG A 42 -3.43 5.49 -10.16
C ARG A 42 -4.12 4.58 -9.13
N ASN A 43 -3.85 4.78 -7.83
CA ASN A 43 -4.43 4.02 -6.74
C ASN A 43 -5.52 4.82 -5.97
N LEU A 44 -5.70 6.11 -6.27
CA LEU A 44 -6.39 7.07 -5.42
C LEU A 44 -7.49 7.80 -6.20
N GLU A 45 -8.75 7.60 -5.83
CA GLU A 45 -9.91 8.18 -6.51
C GLU A 45 -10.67 9.17 -5.62
N SER A 46 -10.96 8.80 -4.38
CA SER A 46 -11.70 9.62 -3.41
C SER A 46 -11.28 9.30 -1.97
N ALA A 47 -11.56 10.18 -1.02
CA ALA A 47 -11.19 9.94 0.38
C ALA A 47 -11.79 8.63 0.94
N ALA A 48 -13.05 8.33 0.60
CA ALA A 48 -13.73 7.11 1.02
C ALA A 48 -13.05 5.85 0.44
N GLN A 49 -12.76 5.85 -0.86
CA GLN A 49 -12.07 4.74 -1.52
C GLN A 49 -10.66 4.52 -0.94
N ILE A 50 -9.93 5.59 -0.60
CA ILE A 50 -8.59 5.49 -0.01
C ILE A 50 -8.65 4.85 1.38
N VAL A 51 -9.66 5.20 2.19
CA VAL A 51 -9.88 4.57 3.50
C VAL A 51 -10.14 3.07 3.33
N ASP A 52 -10.99 2.69 2.38
CA ASP A 52 -11.29 1.28 2.13
C ASP A 52 -10.05 0.52 1.64
N LEU A 53 -9.32 1.07 0.66
CA LEU A 53 -8.09 0.48 0.12
C LEU A 53 -7.03 0.27 1.20
N THR A 54 -6.75 1.29 2.02
CA THR A 54 -5.72 1.20 3.05
C THR A 54 -6.10 0.21 4.16
N ASN A 55 -7.38 0.14 4.52
CA ASN A 55 -7.88 -0.88 5.45
C ASN A 55 -7.77 -2.30 4.88
N GLU A 56 -8.09 -2.51 3.60
CA GLU A 56 -7.92 -3.80 2.93
C GLU A 56 -6.45 -4.23 2.88
N LEU A 57 -5.53 -3.32 2.53
CA LEU A 57 -4.10 -3.59 2.54
C LEU A 57 -3.61 -4.02 3.93
N GLN A 58 -4.05 -3.37 5.00
CA GLN A 58 -3.68 -3.76 6.36
C GLN A 58 -4.21 -5.15 6.75
N ARG A 59 -5.42 -5.52 6.28
CA ARG A 59 -5.96 -6.88 6.50
C ARG A 59 -5.12 -7.96 5.83
N CYS A 60 -4.40 -7.66 4.75
CA CYS A 60 -3.46 -8.59 4.10
C CYS A 60 -2.18 -8.83 4.91
N SER A 61 -1.84 -7.97 5.89
CA SER A 61 -0.64 -8.11 6.73
C SER A 61 -0.96 -7.99 8.23
N PRO A 62 -1.73 -8.94 8.80
CA PRO A 62 -2.26 -8.81 10.16
C PRO A 62 -1.21 -8.94 11.27
N HIS A 63 -0.04 -9.51 10.98
CA HIS A 63 1.01 -9.74 11.98
C HIS A 63 2.02 -8.60 12.09
N VAL A 64 2.27 -7.91 10.98
CA VAL A 64 3.17 -6.74 10.92
C VAL A 64 2.49 -5.72 10.02
N PRO A 65 1.98 -4.60 10.55
CA PRO A 65 1.28 -3.60 9.75
C PRO A 65 2.17 -3.08 8.62
N LEU A 66 1.58 -2.87 7.45
CA LEU A 66 2.30 -2.30 6.31
C LEU A 66 2.59 -0.82 6.60
N LEU A 67 3.81 -0.38 6.29
CA LEU A 67 4.09 1.04 6.09
C LEU A 67 3.45 1.47 4.75
N ILE A 68 2.41 2.29 4.81
CA ILE A 68 1.75 2.82 3.60
C ILE A 68 2.29 4.23 3.36
N SER A 69 2.91 4.44 2.20
CA SER A 69 3.62 5.67 1.81
C SER A 69 3.06 6.28 0.53
N ILE A 70 3.37 7.54 0.27
CA ILE A 70 2.96 8.32 -0.90
C ILE A 70 3.90 9.53 -1.08
N ASP A 71 4.17 9.91 -2.33
CA ASP A 71 4.91 11.14 -2.65
C ASP A 71 3.98 12.36 -2.65
N GLN A 72 3.62 12.84 -1.46
CA GLN A 72 2.74 13.99 -1.26
C GLN A 72 3.54 15.24 -0.82
N GLU A 73 4.37 15.77 -1.73
CA GLU A 73 5.25 16.92 -1.46
C GLU A 73 4.52 18.27 -1.51
N GLY A 74 3.46 18.35 -2.32
CA GLY A 74 2.72 19.57 -2.63
C GLY A 74 3.10 20.17 -4.01
N GLY A 75 2.29 21.12 -4.48
CA GLY A 75 2.48 21.75 -5.79
C GLY A 75 2.38 20.74 -6.94
N ARG A 76 3.44 20.61 -7.74
CA ARG A 76 3.46 19.71 -8.92
C ARG A 76 3.55 18.23 -8.55
N VAL A 77 4.05 17.92 -7.36
CA VAL A 77 4.23 16.55 -6.88
C VAL A 77 3.23 16.31 -5.75
N SER A 78 1.98 16.18 -6.16
CA SER A 78 0.84 15.80 -5.34
C SER A 78 0.16 14.61 -6.02
N ARG A 79 -0.29 13.64 -5.23
CA ARG A 79 -0.91 12.40 -5.70
C ARG A 79 -2.35 12.23 -5.21
N LEU A 80 -2.68 12.87 -4.09
CA LEU A 80 -4.05 12.85 -3.56
C LEU A 80 -5.04 13.53 -4.53
N PRO A 81 -6.29 13.04 -4.60
CA PRO A 81 -7.32 13.66 -5.43
C PRO A 81 -7.69 15.05 -4.90
N THR A 82 -8.45 15.81 -5.70
CA THR A 82 -8.80 17.23 -5.44
C THR A 82 -9.64 17.47 -4.18
N GLU A 83 -10.17 16.41 -3.55
CA GLU A 83 -10.84 16.48 -2.24
C GLU A 83 -9.89 16.88 -1.11
N PHE A 84 -8.58 16.72 -1.33
CA PHE A 84 -7.52 17.09 -0.42
C PHE A 84 -6.91 18.43 -0.84
N THR A 85 -6.53 19.25 0.15
CA THR A 85 -5.99 20.61 -0.03
C THR A 85 -4.66 20.69 -0.76
#